data_AF-A0A3S3QLL8-F1
#
_entry.id   AF-A0A3S3QLL8-F1
#
_cell.length_a   1.000
_cell.length_b   1.000
_cell.length_c   1.000
_cell.angle_alpha   90.00
_cell.angle_beta   90.00
_cell.angle_gamma   90.00
#
_symmetry.space_group_name_H-M   'P 1'
#
loop_
_entity.id
_entity.type
_entity.pdbx_description
1 polymer ?
#
loop_
_entity_poly.entity_id
_entity_poly.type
_entity_poly.pdbx_seq_one_letter_code
_entity_poly.pdbx_strand_id
1 'polypeptide(L)'
;MIKLIKENSLFVCIVTFFCIFISLKVIDEYRNLSQLETKIYYEDSKVLKNFIEAYSSVYQRAFVEKHISLDEGNMYLLPVMAIPKIAEGFSEVTEGRVTVNAVTDRPRNLNNKADAVEEKAIQFFRTNPAEQEYFQIPRSVT
;
A
#
# COMPACT_ATOMS: atom_id res chain seq x y z
N MET A 1 -30.72 -37.11 30.57
CA MET A 1 -29.74 -36.54 29.61
C MET A 1 -28.78 -37.60 29.06
N ILE A 2 -27.99 -38.30 29.89
CA ILE A 2 -27.01 -39.32 29.44
C ILE A 2 -27.66 -40.50 28.69
N LYS A 3 -28.88 -40.92 29.06
CA LYS A 3 -29.62 -41.99 28.36
C LYS A 3 -30.07 -41.60 26.94
N LEU A 4 -30.47 -40.34 26.74
CA LEU A 4 -30.91 -39.78 25.45
C LEU A 4 -29.73 -39.63 24.47
N ILE A 5 -28.54 -39.31 24.99
CA ILE A 5 -27.28 -39.24 24.22
C ILE A 5 -26.89 -40.64 23.68
N LYS A 6 -27.23 -41.71 24.39
CA LYS A 6 -26.88 -43.08 23.97
C LYS A 6 -27.78 -43.60 22.84
N GLU A 7 -29.09 -43.29 22.88
CA GLU A 7 -30.04 -43.65 21.80
C GLU A 7 -29.77 -42.87 20.51
N ASN A 8 -29.34 -41.61 20.62
CA ASN A 8 -29.03 -40.73 19.48
C ASN A 8 -27.52 -40.52 19.28
N SER A 9 -26.68 -41.46 19.71
CA SER A 9 -25.22 -41.29 19.72
C SER A 9 -24.63 -40.98 18.34
N LEU A 10 -25.21 -41.57 17.28
CA LEU A 10 -24.82 -41.31 15.90
C LEU A 10 -25.10 -39.87 15.46
N PHE A 11 -26.26 -39.32 15.85
CA PHE A 11 -26.61 -37.93 15.57
C PHE A 11 -25.68 -36.96 16.30
N VAL A 12 -25.38 -37.22 17.59
CA VAL A 12 -24.45 -36.39 18.38
C VAL A 12 -23.04 -36.40 17.78
N CYS A 13 -22.55 -37.55 17.30
CA CYS A 13 -21.26 -37.64 16.62
C CYS A 13 -21.21 -36.82 15.33
N ILE A 14 -22.26 -36.88 14.49
CA ILE A 14 -22.33 -36.13 13.24
C ILE A 14 -22.33 -34.62 13.51
N VAL A 15 -23.16 -34.15 14.45
CA VAL A 15 -23.20 -32.73 14.82
C VAL A 15 -21.86 -32.25 15.35
N THR A 16 -21.21 -33.04 16.22
CA THR A 16 -19.90 -32.70 16.79
C THR A 16 -18.83 -32.63 15.70
N PHE A 17 -18.83 -33.57 14.75
CA PHE A 17 -17.91 -33.55 13.61
C PHE A 17 -18.10 -32.29 12.74
N PHE A 18 -19.35 -31.92 12.44
CA PHE A 18 -19.65 -30.70 11.69
C PHE A 18 -19.20 -29.44 12.44
N CYS A 19 -19.42 -29.36 13.76
CA CYS A 19 -18.94 -28.24 14.58
C CYS A 19 -17.41 -28.11 14.54
N ILE A 20 -16.68 -29.23 14.63
CA ILE A 20 -15.22 -29.25 14.52
C ILE A 20 -14.78 -28.82 13.12
N PHE A 21 -15.42 -29.36 12.07
CA PHE A 21 -15.09 -29.03 10.69
C PHE A 21 -15.30 -27.55 10.37
N ILE A 22 -16.43 -26.97 10.79
CA ILE A 22 -16.71 -25.53 10.65
C ILE A 22 -15.68 -24.71 11.40
N SER A 23 -15.34 -25.09 12.64
CA SER A 23 -14.34 -24.37 13.45
C SER A 23 -12.97 -24.36 12.76
N LEU A 24 -12.53 -25.50 12.22
CA LEU A 24 -11.28 -25.60 11.47
C LEU A 24 -11.29 -24.72 10.22
N LYS A 25 -12.41 -24.73 9.47
CA LYS A 25 -12.58 -23.87 8.28
C LYS A 25 -12.52 -22.39 8.61
N VAL A 26 -13.17 -21.96 9.68
CA VAL A 26 -13.15 -20.57 10.13
C VAL A 26 -11.73 -20.13 10.51
N ILE A 27 -10.96 -20.98 11.20
CA ILE A 27 -9.57 -20.67 11.57
C ILE A 27 -8.68 -20.54 10.34
N ASP A 28 -8.83 -21.41 9.35
CA ASP A 28 -8.08 -21.36 8.09
C ASP A 28 -8.37 -20.07 7.31
N GLU A 29 -9.65 -19.72 7.18
CA GLU A 29 -10.09 -18.50 6.51
C GLU A 29 -9.55 -17.25 7.22
N TYR A 30 -9.58 -17.22 8.55
CA TYR A 30 -9.07 -16.09 9.35
C TYR A 30 -7.58 -15.85 9.15
N ARG A 31 -6.80 -16.92 8.95
CA ARG A 31 -5.36 -16.80 8.63
C ARG A 31 -5.15 -16.21 7.24
N ASN A 32 -5.95 -16.65 6.26
CA ASN A 32 -5.87 -16.16 4.88
C ASN A 32 -6.26 -14.68 4.77
N LEU A 33 -7.21 -14.21 5.57
CA LEU A 33 -7.64 -12.81 5.62
C LEU A 33 -6.48 -11.84 5.86
N SER A 34 -5.59 -12.13 6.81
CA SER A 34 -4.44 -11.25 7.13
C SER A 34 -3.43 -11.11 5.97
N GLN A 35 -3.21 -12.20 5.23
CA GLN A 35 -2.33 -12.20 4.06
C GLN A 35 -2.99 -11.47 2.89
N LEU A 36 -4.32 -11.61 2.76
CA LEU A 36 -5.11 -10.93 1.76
C LEU A 36 -5.07 -9.40 1.96
N GLU A 37 -5.25 -8.92 3.19
CA GLU A 37 -5.14 -7.49 3.52
C GLU A 37 -3.77 -6.94 3.13
N THR A 38 -2.69 -7.62 3.52
CA THR A 38 -1.32 -7.19 3.19
C THR A 38 -1.10 -7.11 1.67
N LYS A 39 -1.61 -8.12 0.94
CA LYS A 39 -1.53 -8.16 -0.51
C LYS A 39 -2.31 -7.01 -1.15
N ILE A 40 -3.49 -6.71 -0.65
CA ILE A 40 -4.31 -5.58 -1.13
C ILE A 40 -3.53 -4.26 -0.95
N TYR A 41 -2.99 -3.99 0.24
CA TYR A 41 -2.21 -2.76 0.46
C TYR A 41 -0.99 -2.65 -0.46
N TYR A 42 -0.29 -3.76 -0.69
CA TYR A 42 0.86 -3.79 -1.59
C TYR A 42 0.45 -3.50 -3.04
N GLU A 43 -0.58 -4.18 -3.55
CA GLU A 43 -1.06 -4.00 -4.92
C GLU A 43 -1.61 -2.58 -5.14
N ASP A 44 -2.41 -2.06 -4.21
CA ASP A 44 -2.96 -0.70 -4.29
C ASP A 44 -1.83 0.36 -4.29
N SER A 45 -0.83 0.19 -3.41
CA SER A 45 0.34 1.07 -3.36
C SER A 45 1.14 1.02 -4.67
N LYS A 46 1.26 -0.17 -5.26
CA LYS A 46 1.98 -0.37 -6.53
C LYS A 46 1.23 0.25 -7.70
N VAL A 47 -0.09 0.10 -7.77
CA VAL A 47 -0.93 0.75 -8.78
C VAL A 47 -0.79 2.26 -8.69
N LEU A 48 -0.81 2.82 -7.49
CA LEU A 48 -0.67 4.26 -7.27
C LEU A 48 0.73 4.78 -7.66
N LYS A 49 1.80 4.07 -7.29
CA LYS A 49 3.18 4.35 -7.72
C LYS A 49 3.27 4.40 -9.25
N ASN A 50 2.81 3.34 -9.90
CA ASN A 50 2.88 3.21 -11.36
C ASN A 50 2.09 4.31 -12.07
N PHE A 51 0.95 4.72 -11.52
CA PHE A 51 0.18 5.84 -12.06
C PHE A 51 0.97 7.16 -12.00
N ILE A 52 1.61 7.46 -10.86
CA ILE A 52 2.41 8.68 -10.70
C ILE A 52 3.65 8.65 -11.59
N GLU A 53 4.32 7.51 -11.73
CA GLU A 53 5.45 7.33 -12.65
C GLU A 53 5.03 7.54 -14.11
N ALA A 54 3.89 6.96 -14.52
CA ALA A 54 3.34 7.13 -15.85
C ALA A 54 2.97 8.60 -16.13
N TYR A 55 2.28 9.25 -15.18
CA TYR A 55 1.96 10.67 -15.25
C TYR A 55 3.24 11.52 -15.42
N SER A 56 4.23 11.31 -14.55
CA SER A 56 5.51 12.02 -14.60
C SER A 56 6.20 11.86 -15.96
N SER A 57 6.25 10.62 -16.46
CA SER A 57 6.87 10.27 -17.73
C SER A 57 6.19 10.94 -18.92
N VAL A 58 4.85 10.99 -18.95
CA VAL A 58 4.10 11.61 -20.04
C VAL A 58 4.35 13.11 -20.09
N TYR A 59 4.24 13.81 -18.95
CA TYR A 59 4.44 15.25 -18.91
C TYR A 59 5.89 15.64 -19.19
N GLN A 60 6.86 14.92 -18.61
CA GLN A 60 8.27 15.16 -18.90
C GLN A 60 8.59 14.98 -20.38
N ARG A 61 8.05 13.93 -21.03
CA ARG A 61 8.20 13.74 -22.48
C ARG A 61 7.55 14.85 -23.28
N ALA A 62 6.36 15.32 -22.90
CA ALA A 62 5.71 16.42 -23.60
C ALA A 62 6.58 17.69 -23.62
N PHE A 63 7.22 18.05 -22.50
CA PHE A 63 8.14 19.19 -22.44
C PHE A 63 9.36 19.00 -23.34
N VAL A 64 9.96 17.80 -23.33
CA VAL A 64 11.15 17.49 -24.13
C VAL A 64 10.84 17.42 -25.62
N GLU A 65 9.81 16.67 -26.02
CA GLU A 65 9.46 16.41 -27.42
C GLU A 65 8.86 17.62 -28.12
N LYS A 66 8.12 18.47 -27.39
CA LYS A 66 7.53 19.69 -27.94
C LYS A 66 8.44 20.91 -27.78
N HIS A 67 9.66 20.72 -27.26
CA HIS A 67 10.62 21.80 -26.98
C HIS A 67 9.98 22.98 -26.23
N ILE A 68 9.11 22.69 -25.26
CA ILE A 68 8.43 23.70 -24.47
C ILE A 68 9.49 24.38 -23.60
N SER A 69 9.73 25.66 -23.84
CA SER A 69 10.68 26.44 -23.03
C SER A 69 10.11 26.60 -21.63
N LEU A 70 10.96 26.37 -20.61
CA LEU A 70 10.56 26.57 -19.23
C LEU A 70 10.59 28.05 -18.88
N ASP A 71 9.45 28.56 -18.43
CA ASP A 71 9.28 29.92 -17.91
C ASP A 71 8.46 29.90 -16.62
N GLU A 72 8.34 31.05 -15.95
CA GLU A 72 7.58 31.17 -14.70
C GLU A 72 6.09 30.81 -14.86
N GLY A 73 5.54 30.99 -16.07
CA GLY A 73 4.15 30.70 -16.41
C GLY A 73 3.86 29.23 -16.73
N ASN A 74 4.87 28.36 -16.82
CA ASN A 74 4.65 26.92 -17.10
C ASN A 74 5.44 25.98 -16.18
N MET A 75 6.36 26.48 -15.36
CA MET A 75 7.15 25.68 -14.43
C MET A 75 6.29 24.87 -13.45
N TYR A 76 5.09 25.37 -13.10
CA TYR A 76 4.16 24.66 -12.22
C TYR A 76 3.57 23.38 -12.85
N LEU A 77 3.66 23.22 -14.17
CA LEU A 77 3.23 22.03 -14.89
C LEU A 77 4.27 20.91 -14.87
N LEU A 78 5.50 21.19 -14.40
CA LEU A 78 6.50 20.15 -14.24
C LEU A 78 6.05 19.14 -13.18
N PRO A 79 6.25 17.83 -13.42
CA PRO A 79 5.88 16.79 -12.45
C PRO A 79 6.41 17.08 -11.04
N VAL A 80 7.64 17.57 -10.92
CA VAL A 80 8.29 17.90 -9.64
C VAL A 80 7.55 18.97 -8.83
N MET A 81 6.80 19.88 -9.48
CA MET A 81 6.01 20.94 -8.85
C MET A 81 4.53 20.55 -8.71
N ALA A 82 4.01 19.76 -9.65
CA ALA A 82 2.61 19.35 -9.68
C ALA A 82 2.31 18.19 -8.71
N ILE A 83 3.20 17.19 -8.63
CA ILE A 83 2.97 15.98 -7.81
C ILE A 83 2.75 16.29 -6.33
N PRO A 84 3.52 17.17 -5.67
CA PRO A 84 3.24 17.53 -4.27
C PRO A 84 1.83 18.09 -4.06
N LYS A 85 1.33 18.90 -5.01
CA LYS A 85 -0.03 19.45 -4.95
C LYS A 85 -1.09 18.38 -5.19
N ILE A 86 -0.83 17.46 -6.14
CA ILE A 86 -1.70 16.31 -6.40
C ILE A 86 -1.76 15.41 -5.16
N ALA A 87 -0.62 15.17 -4.51
CA ALA A 87 -0.52 14.37 -3.29
C ALA A 87 -1.29 14.99 -2.13
N GLU A 88 -1.18 16.31 -1.94
CA GLU A 88 -1.94 17.07 -0.94
C GLU A 88 -3.45 16.93 -1.20
N GLY A 89 -3.91 17.24 -2.42
CA GLY A 89 -5.31 17.09 -2.79
C GLY A 89 -5.82 15.65 -2.72
N PHE A 90 -4.98 14.67 -3.04
CA PHE A 90 -5.31 13.25 -2.89
C PHE A 90 -5.46 12.86 -1.41
N SER A 91 -4.59 13.38 -0.55
CA SER A 91 -4.70 13.16 0.89
C SER A 91 -6.00 13.76 1.44
N GLU A 92 -6.36 14.98 1.03
CA GLU A 92 -7.63 15.61 1.41
C GLU A 92 -8.85 14.77 0.98
N VAL A 93 -8.88 14.31 -0.28
CA VAL A 93 -9.96 13.47 -0.82
C VAL A 93 -10.07 12.13 -0.10
N THR A 94 -8.94 11.59 0.41
CA THR A 94 -8.92 10.34 1.17
C THR A 94 -9.08 10.54 2.67
N GLU A 95 -9.32 11.77 3.14
CA GLU A 95 -9.41 12.13 4.56
C GLU A 95 -8.12 11.78 5.34
N GLY A 96 -6.96 11.94 4.72
CA GLY A 96 -5.65 11.67 5.32
C GLY A 96 -5.31 10.18 5.47
N ARG A 97 -6.16 9.27 4.97
CA ARG A 97 -5.93 7.82 5.10
C ARG A 97 -4.80 7.31 4.22
N VAL A 98 -4.54 7.97 3.09
CA VAL A 98 -3.46 7.61 2.17
C VAL A 98 -2.67 8.87 1.83
N THR A 99 -1.36 8.78 1.92
CA THR A 99 -0.42 9.84 1.56
C THR A 99 0.57 9.31 0.55
N VAL A 100 0.97 10.15 -0.40
CA VAL A 100 2.01 9.80 -1.36
C VAL A 100 3.02 10.92 -1.46
N ASN A 101 4.29 10.62 -1.23
CA ASN A 101 5.33 11.63 -1.24
C ASN A 101 6.53 11.17 -2.07
N ALA A 102 7.15 12.11 -2.77
CA ALA A 102 8.46 11.91 -3.37
C ALA A 102 9.51 12.47 -2.40
N VAL A 103 10.26 11.59 -1.76
CA VAL A 103 11.17 11.95 -0.67
C VAL A 103 12.63 11.64 -0.99
N THR A 104 13.53 12.35 -0.32
CA THR A 104 14.97 12.17 -0.45
C THR A 104 15.67 12.54 0.87
N ASP A 105 16.84 11.96 1.09
CA ASP A 105 17.73 12.32 2.20
C ASP A 105 18.48 13.64 1.96
N ARG A 106 18.49 14.13 0.70
CA ARG A 106 19.10 15.41 0.30
C ARG A 106 18.07 16.33 -0.37
N PRO A 107 17.07 16.79 0.40
CA PRO A 107 15.95 17.57 -0.15
C PRO A 107 16.41 18.93 -0.67
N ARG A 108 15.98 19.26 -1.90
CA ARG A 108 15.97 20.66 -2.38
C ARG A 108 14.78 21.44 -1.84
N ASN A 109 13.65 20.75 -1.63
CA ASN A 109 12.47 21.24 -0.95
C ASN A 109 12.35 20.50 0.39
N LEU A 110 12.31 21.23 1.51
CA LEU A 110 12.23 20.66 2.86
C LEU A 110 11.00 19.77 3.05
N ASN A 111 9.92 19.98 2.31
CA ASN A 111 8.72 19.13 2.35
C ASN A 111 8.97 17.72 1.80
N ASN A 112 10.06 17.52 1.04
CA ASN A 112 10.45 16.22 0.48
C ASN A 112 11.53 15.54 1.34
N LYS A 113 11.73 16.01 2.58
CA LYS A 113 12.67 15.38 3.50
C LYS A 113 12.08 14.06 3.99
N ALA A 114 12.84 13.00 3.83
CA ALA A 114 12.45 11.68 4.32
C ALA A 114 12.23 11.68 5.84
N ASP A 115 11.17 11.00 6.29
CA ASP A 115 10.92 10.69 7.69
C ASP A 115 11.66 9.43 8.16
N ALA A 116 11.46 9.03 9.42
CA ALA A 116 12.16 7.88 10.02
C ALA A 116 11.79 6.51 9.38
N VAL A 117 10.64 6.40 8.70
CA VAL A 117 10.24 5.19 7.98
C VAL A 117 10.86 5.21 6.59
N GLU A 118 10.76 6.34 5.90
CA GLU A 118 11.30 6.55 4.56
C GLU A 118 12.84 6.48 4.53
N GLU A 119 13.53 6.98 5.57
CA GLU A 119 14.98 6.84 5.72
C GLU A 119 15.42 5.37 5.76
N LYS A 120 14.61 4.47 6.35
CA LYS A 120 14.90 3.02 6.34
C LYS A 120 14.78 2.45 4.93
N ALA A 121 13.78 2.87 4.18
CA ALA A 121 13.62 2.49 2.78
C ALA A 121 14.80 2.99 1.92
N ILE A 122 15.21 4.25 2.09
CA ILE A 122 16.38 4.82 1.42
C ILE A 122 17.64 4.02 1.76
N GLN A 123 17.85 3.68 3.03
CA GLN A 123 18.99 2.90 3.45
C GLN A 123 18.96 1.48 2.86
N PHE A 124 17.78 0.86 2.76
CA PHE A 124 17.61 -0.43 2.10
C PHE A 124 18.02 -0.39 0.62
N PHE A 125 17.60 0.63 -0.14
CA PHE A 125 18.00 0.76 -1.55
C PHE A 125 19.48 1.05 -1.73
N ARG A 126 20.12 1.74 -0.78
CA ARG A 126 21.58 1.94 -0.79
C ARG A 126 22.35 0.64 -0.66
N THR A 127 21.87 -0.27 0.20
CA THR A 127 22.51 -1.58 0.40
C THR A 127 22.13 -2.58 -0.68
N ASN A 128 21.00 -2.38 -1.37
CA ASN A 128 20.46 -3.29 -2.38
C ASN A 128 20.14 -2.53 -3.69
N PRO A 129 21.17 -2.08 -4.45
CA PRO A 129 20.96 -1.20 -5.62
C PRO A 129 20.24 -1.87 -6.80
N ALA A 130 20.12 -3.20 -6.81
CA ALA A 130 19.35 -3.93 -7.82
C ALA A 130 17.84 -4.00 -7.49
N GLU A 131 17.47 -3.73 -6.25
CA GLU A 131 16.07 -3.77 -5.81
C GLU A 131 15.34 -2.52 -6.25
N GLN A 132 14.15 -2.69 -6.82
CA GLN A 132 13.33 -1.58 -7.32
C GLN A 132 12.17 -1.22 -6.39
N GLU A 133 11.86 -2.08 -5.43
CA GLU A 133 10.72 -1.91 -4.53
C GLU A 133 11.12 -2.29 -3.10
N TYR A 134 10.59 -1.54 -2.14
CA TYR A 134 10.68 -1.83 -0.72
C TYR A 134 9.27 -1.70 -0.16
N PHE A 135 8.78 -2.75 0.48
CA PHE A 135 7.47 -2.75 1.10
C PHE A 135 7.60 -3.20 2.55
N GLN A 136 7.03 -2.41 3.45
CA GLN A 136 6.95 -2.72 4.86
C GLN A 136 5.48 -2.66 5.29
N ILE A 137 5.01 -3.73 5.92
CA ILE A 137 3.66 -3.78 6.47
C ILE A 137 3.55 -2.70 7.56
N PRO A 138 2.53 -1.83 7.52
CA PRO A 138 2.27 -0.88 8.59
C PRO A 138 2.14 -1.65 9.92
N ARG A 139 2.91 -1.27 10.95
CA ARG A 139 2.57 -1.75 12.30
C ARG A 139 1.26 -1.10 12.66
N SER A 140 0.25 -1.89 13.01
CA SER A 140 -0.99 -1.36 13.58
C SER A 140 -0.62 -0.47 14.76
N VAL A 141 -0.92 0.82 14.65
CA VAL A 141 -0.81 1.75 15.78
C VAL A 141 -1.71 1.19 16.87
N THR A 142 -1.09 0.71 17.94
CA THR A 142 -1.77 0.19 19.13
C THR A 142 -2.15 1.37 20.01
#